data_AF-A0A967HCS2-F1
#
_entry.id   AF-A0A967HCS2-F1
#
_cell.length_a   1.000
_cell.length_b   1.000
_cell.length_c   1.000
_cell.angle_alpha   90.00
_cell.angle_beta   90.00
_cell.angle_gamma   90.00
#
_symmetry.space_group_name_H-M   'P 1'
#
loop_
_entity.id
_entity.type
_entity.pdbx_description
1 polymer ?
#
loop_
_entity_poly.entity_id
_entity_poly.type
_entity_poly.pdbx_seq_one_letter_code
_entity_poly.pdbx_strand_id
1 'polypeptide(L)'
;LAPESLPRLDEIAVDGSVVGFTGVVVLAVTALFGSLPARELSSTSLSQEMGGGRRTAGERRTGAFRSALLVSQVALSLSLLLGAGLLLRTLREARSVELGYATDGVERFRLSLPESRYDSLQITGFFERLESELTALSAVETAGVGFGIPLSSGNINISFRLLDRPEVPPEDREAMAVRIVSPGYLDAAGMSLQRGRWIGPTDRRSDAPVAVINRAAADRHFPDADPLGVQIVIDGSWGFEDEPPRTIVGVVESVRRWSPTRDPEPAVYVPEAQFAASSMYVTM
;
A
#
# COMPACT_ATOMS: atom_id res chain seq x y z
N LEU A 1 14.87 -19.11 -7.87
CA LEU A 1 13.82 -18.81 -8.87
C LEU A 1 12.60 -18.33 -8.09
N ALA A 2 12.55 -17.03 -7.79
CA ALA A 2 11.40 -16.39 -7.15
C ALA A 2 10.53 -15.75 -8.23
N PRO A 3 9.19 -15.68 -8.09
CA PRO A 3 8.29 -15.26 -9.16
C PRO A 3 8.42 -13.76 -9.47
N GLU A 4 8.43 -13.40 -10.76
CA GLU A 4 8.54 -12.03 -11.31
C GLU A 4 7.35 -11.09 -10.99
N SER A 5 6.54 -11.40 -9.97
CA SER A 5 5.27 -10.71 -9.67
C SER A 5 5.24 -9.95 -8.35
N LEU A 6 6.39 -9.77 -7.68
CA LEU A 6 6.48 -8.88 -6.53
C LEU A 6 6.70 -7.43 -7.02
N PRO A 7 5.72 -6.52 -6.85
CA PRO A 7 5.96 -5.10 -7.06
C PRO A 7 7.07 -4.66 -6.12
N ARG A 8 8.06 -3.92 -6.64
CA ARG A 8 9.28 -3.45 -5.93
C ARG A 8 10.41 -4.48 -5.80
N LEU A 9 10.42 -5.59 -6.53
CA LEU A 9 11.65 -6.42 -6.66
C LEU A 9 12.83 -5.64 -7.24
N ASP A 10 12.57 -4.69 -8.14
CA ASP A 10 13.61 -3.81 -8.72
C ASP A 10 14.21 -2.82 -7.71
N GLU A 11 13.53 -2.56 -6.58
CA GLU A 11 14.06 -1.78 -5.46
C GLU A 11 14.81 -2.67 -4.44
N ILE A 12 14.67 -3.99 -4.53
CA ILE A 12 15.45 -4.99 -3.79
C ILE A 12 16.56 -5.53 -4.71
N ALA A 13 17.17 -4.65 -5.51
CA ALA A 13 18.45 -4.95 -6.11
C ALA A 13 19.54 -4.70 -5.07
N VAL A 14 20.46 -5.65 -4.93
CA VAL A 14 21.74 -5.38 -4.28
C VAL A 14 22.44 -4.33 -5.14
N ASP A 15 22.26 -3.06 -4.79
CA ASP A 15 22.81 -1.94 -5.53
C ASP A 15 24.34 -2.10 -5.58
N GLY A 16 24.88 -2.32 -6.77
CA GLY A 16 26.31 -2.50 -6.99
C GLY A 16 27.13 -1.30 -6.53
N SER A 17 26.51 -0.11 -6.47
CA SER A 17 27.09 1.11 -5.90
C SER A 17 27.17 0.99 -4.38
N VAL A 18 26.18 0.38 -3.73
CA VAL A 18 26.18 0.14 -2.28
C VAL A 18 27.17 -0.98 -1.92
N VAL A 19 27.26 -2.05 -2.69
CA VAL A 19 28.27 -3.10 -2.48
C VAL A 19 29.67 -2.59 -2.77
N GLY A 20 29.84 -1.82 -3.84
CA GLY A 20 31.11 -1.18 -4.18
C GLY A 20 31.53 -0.18 -3.10
N PHE A 21 30.62 0.68 -2.65
CA PHE A 21 30.85 1.60 -1.55
C PHE A 21 31.19 0.87 -0.25
N THR A 22 30.43 -0.16 0.10
CA THR A 22 30.68 -0.97 1.31
C THR A 22 32.02 -1.70 1.20
N GLY A 23 32.36 -2.24 0.03
CA GLY A 23 33.65 -2.88 -0.23
C GLY A 23 34.81 -1.90 -0.12
N VAL A 24 34.68 -0.69 -0.68
CA VAL A 24 35.67 0.39 -0.57
C VAL A 24 35.84 0.81 0.90
N VAL A 25 34.75 0.93 1.65
CA VAL A 25 34.79 1.27 3.08
C VAL A 25 35.46 0.17 3.88
N VAL A 26 35.13 -1.12 3.65
CA VAL A 26 35.78 -2.24 4.34
C VAL A 26 37.27 -2.32 4.01
N LEU A 27 37.65 -2.13 2.74
CA LEU A 27 39.05 -2.11 2.33
C LEU A 27 39.80 -0.91 2.91
N ALA A 28 39.18 0.27 2.94
CA ALA A 28 39.77 1.48 3.52
C ALA A 28 39.96 1.33 5.03
N VAL A 29 38.97 0.80 5.74
CA VAL A 29 39.01 0.52 7.19
C VAL A 29 40.06 -0.56 7.49
N THR A 30 40.10 -1.65 6.72
CA THR A 30 41.08 -2.73 6.89
C THR A 30 42.50 -2.25 6.57
N ALA A 31 42.68 -1.41 5.55
CA ALA A 31 43.98 -0.85 5.20
C ALA A 31 44.45 0.18 6.25
N LEU A 32 43.56 1.04 6.74
CA LEU A 32 43.91 2.02 7.79
C LEU A 32 44.26 1.32 9.11
N PHE A 33 43.49 0.31 9.52
CA PHE A 33 43.63 -0.29 10.85
C PHE A 33 44.47 -1.56 10.89
N GLY A 34 44.62 -2.28 9.78
CA GLY A 34 45.48 -3.46 9.67
C GLY A 34 46.96 -3.11 9.45
N SER A 35 47.27 -1.95 8.88
CA SER A 35 48.65 -1.52 8.61
C SER A 35 49.38 -0.97 9.84
N LEU A 36 48.65 -0.57 10.88
CA LEU A 36 49.19 -0.03 12.13
C LEU A 36 49.83 -1.10 13.04
N PRO A 37 49.17 -2.23 13.40
CA PRO A 37 49.80 -3.27 14.21
C PRO A 37 50.96 -3.97 13.49
N ALA A 38 50.92 -4.05 12.16
CA ALA A 38 52.00 -4.62 11.35
C ALA A 38 53.32 -3.81 11.45
N ARG A 39 53.24 -2.49 11.64
CA ARG A 39 54.41 -1.63 11.84
C ARG A 39 54.87 -1.55 13.31
N GLU A 40 53.95 -1.66 14.27
CA GLU A 40 54.33 -1.78 15.69
C GLU A 40 55.07 -3.12 15.96
N LEU A 41 54.59 -4.24 15.38
CA LEU A 41 55.23 -5.55 15.50
C LEU A 41 56.63 -5.60 14.85
N SER A 42 56.89 -4.85 13.77
CA SER A 42 58.22 -4.79 13.16
C SER A 42 59.23 -3.91 13.93
N SER A 43 58.75 -3.07 14.85
CA SER A 43 59.60 -2.19 15.68
C SER A 43 59.84 -2.73 17.10
N THR A 44 59.16 -3.82 17.48
CA THR A 44 59.24 -4.42 18.82
C THR A 44 60.16 -5.66 18.86
N SER A 45 61.17 -5.71 18.00
CA SER A 45 62.33 -6.58 18.18
C SER A 45 63.56 -5.69 17.94
N LEU A 46 64.21 -5.17 18.99
CA LEU A 46 65.50 -5.70 19.47
C LEU A 46 66.04 -4.90 20.68
N SER A 47 65.19 -4.33 21.55
CA SER A 47 65.68 -3.38 22.58
C SER A 47 65.01 -3.48 23.96
N GLN A 48 64.42 -4.63 24.30
CA GLN A 48 63.77 -4.86 25.60
C GLN A 48 64.51 -5.86 26.52
N GLU A 49 65.83 -5.96 26.39
CA GLU A 49 66.68 -6.41 27.49
C GLU A 49 67.48 -5.22 28.00
N MET A 50 67.36 -4.97 29.31
CA MET A 50 68.06 -3.97 30.13
C MET A 50 67.38 -2.61 30.32
N GLY A 51 66.68 -2.50 31.45
CA GLY A 51 66.91 -1.40 32.40
C GLY A 51 65.98 -0.19 32.33
N GLY A 52 65.14 -0.06 33.36
CA GLY A 52 64.94 1.19 34.08
C GLY A 52 64.30 2.37 33.34
N GLY A 53 63.00 2.55 33.57
CA GLY A 53 62.38 3.87 33.78
C GLY A 53 62.67 4.97 32.75
N ARG A 54 61.97 4.96 31.61
CA ARG A 54 61.75 6.20 30.84
C ARG A 54 60.42 6.15 30.09
N ARG A 55 59.37 6.71 30.72
CA ARG A 55 58.09 7.04 30.07
C ARG A 55 58.37 8.06 28.96
N THR A 56 58.62 7.57 27.74
CA THR A 56 59.00 8.40 26.60
C THR A 56 57.76 8.86 25.85
N ALA A 57 57.85 10.02 25.20
CA ALA A 57 56.77 10.71 24.47
C ALA A 57 56.06 9.86 23.37
N GLY A 58 56.58 8.67 23.05
CA GLY A 58 55.94 7.68 22.19
C GLY A 58 54.63 7.13 22.77
N GLU A 59 54.59 6.73 24.05
CA GLU A 59 53.40 6.15 24.70
C GLU A 59 52.19 7.10 24.73
N ARG A 60 52.44 8.41 24.86
CA ARG A 60 51.37 9.42 24.87
C ARG A 60 50.77 9.65 23.47
N ARG A 61 51.59 9.52 22.42
CA ARG A 61 51.15 9.74 21.03
C ARG A 61 50.41 8.52 20.47
N THR A 62 50.83 7.30 20.81
CA THR A 62 50.07 6.07 20.52
C THR A 62 48.79 5.96 21.36
N GLY A 63 48.83 6.40 22.62
CA GLY A 63 47.63 6.49 23.47
C GLY A 63 46.55 7.42 22.89
N ALA A 64 46.92 8.62 22.45
CA ALA A 64 45.98 9.58 21.86
C ALA A 64 45.37 9.08 20.54
N PHE A 65 46.16 8.39 19.69
CA PHE A 65 45.68 7.83 18.43
C PHE A 65 44.74 6.63 18.63
N ARG A 66 45.06 5.74 19.59
CA ARG A 66 44.18 4.63 20.00
C ARG A 66 42.87 5.15 20.60
N SER A 67 42.93 6.20 21.42
CA SER A 67 41.74 6.86 21.97
C SER A 67 40.86 7.48 20.87
N ALA A 68 41.45 8.16 19.88
CA ALA A 68 40.70 8.71 18.75
C ALA A 68 40.01 7.61 17.91
N LEU A 69 40.65 6.44 17.79
CA LEU A 69 40.09 5.26 17.13
C LEU A 69 38.87 4.72 17.84
N LEU A 70 39.00 4.53 19.16
CA LEU A 70 37.92 4.03 20.01
C LEU A 70 36.73 4.99 20.01
N VAL A 71 36.98 6.30 20.12
CA VAL A 71 35.93 7.31 20.05
C VAL A 71 35.22 7.29 18.69
N SER A 72 35.97 7.22 17.59
CA SER A 72 35.38 7.14 16.24
C SER A 72 34.57 5.86 16.04
N GLN A 73 35.07 4.72 16.51
CA GLN A 73 34.38 3.44 16.43
C GLN A 73 33.08 3.44 17.22
N VAL A 74 33.10 3.97 18.46
CA VAL A 74 31.91 4.08 19.31
C VAL A 74 30.90 5.06 18.69
N ALA A 75 31.36 6.22 18.20
CA ALA A 75 30.51 7.19 17.54
C ALA A 75 29.83 6.63 16.28
N LEU A 76 30.57 5.87 15.46
CA LEU A 76 30.04 5.23 14.25
C LEU A 76 29.03 4.12 14.61
N SER A 77 29.35 3.31 15.62
CA SER A 77 28.47 2.24 16.11
C SER A 77 27.17 2.80 16.68
N LEU A 78 27.24 3.89 17.46
CA LEU A 78 26.06 4.59 17.97
C LEU A 78 25.24 5.22 16.85
N SER A 79 25.89 5.84 15.86
CA SER A 79 25.22 6.41 14.68
C SER A 79 24.46 5.34 13.90
N LEU A 80 25.08 4.20 13.63
CA LEU A 80 24.45 3.05 12.96
C LEU A 80 23.30 2.46 13.78
N LEU A 81 23.47 2.34 15.10
CA LEU A 81 22.44 1.83 16.00
C LEU A 81 21.22 2.76 16.05
N LEU A 82 21.45 4.08 16.12
CA LEU A 82 20.39 5.10 16.06
C LEU A 82 19.65 5.05 14.72
N GLY A 83 20.38 4.94 13.60
CA GLY A 83 19.80 4.80 12.27
C GLY A 83 18.93 3.54 12.13
N ALA A 84 19.43 2.39 12.59
CA ALA A 84 18.69 1.13 12.59
C ALA A 84 17.44 1.19 13.50
N GLY A 85 17.56 1.81 14.68
CA GLY A 85 16.45 2.00 15.61
C GLY A 85 15.35 2.90 15.03
N LEU A 86 15.73 3.99 14.37
CA LEU A 86 14.80 4.87 13.66
C LEU A 86 14.11 4.13 12.52
N LEU A 87 14.85 3.38 11.69
CA LEU A 87 14.27 2.59 10.61
C LEU A 87 13.26 1.58 11.12
N LEU A 88 13.58 0.87 12.21
CA LEU A 88 12.68 -0.10 12.83
C LEU A 88 11.42 0.58 13.39
N ARG A 89 11.58 1.76 14.01
CA ARG A 89 10.46 2.57 14.49
C ARG A 89 9.55 2.99 13.33
N THR A 90 10.12 3.57 12.28
CA THR A 90 9.37 4.01 11.09
C THR A 90 8.65 2.83 10.43
N LEU A 91 9.30 1.66 10.33
CA LEU A 91 8.67 0.46 9.77
C LEU A 91 7.50 -0.03 10.64
N ARG A 92 7.62 0.03 11.96
CA ARG A 92 6.53 -0.32 12.88
C ARG A 92 5.36 0.65 12.77
N GLU A 93 5.63 1.95 12.78
CA GLU A 93 4.60 2.99 12.62
C GLU A 93 3.90 2.88 11.25
N ALA A 94 4.64 2.61 10.18
CA ALA A 94 4.08 2.41 8.85
C ALA A 94 3.17 1.17 8.74
N ARG A 95 3.46 0.11 9.51
CA ARG A 95 2.62 -1.09 9.58
C ARG A 95 1.37 -0.91 10.44
N SER A 96 1.36 0.03 11.38
CA SER A 96 0.23 0.29 12.27
C SER A 96 -0.78 1.31 11.72
N VAL A 97 -0.56 1.84 10.51
CA VAL A 97 -1.51 2.78 9.92
C VAL A 97 -2.77 2.02 9.50
N GLU A 98 -3.92 2.51 9.96
CA GLU A 98 -5.22 2.04 9.52
C GLU A 98 -5.40 2.30 8.02
N LEU A 99 -5.42 1.21 7.26
CA LEU A 99 -5.56 1.27 5.80
C LEU A 99 -7.02 1.42 5.35
N GLY A 100 -7.98 1.20 6.26
CA GLY A 100 -9.41 1.16 5.98
C GLY A 100 -9.89 -0.14 5.32
N TYR A 101 -9.05 -1.19 5.30
CA TYR A 101 -9.40 -2.54 4.84
C TYR A 101 -8.57 -3.60 5.57
N ALA A 102 -9.08 -4.83 5.63
CA ALA A 102 -8.43 -5.98 6.28
C ALA A 102 -7.22 -6.49 5.48
N THR A 103 -6.11 -6.69 6.19
CA THR A 103 -4.84 -7.25 5.66
C THR A 103 -4.52 -8.65 6.16
N ASP A 104 -5.04 -9.03 7.33
CA ASP A 104 -4.77 -10.31 7.97
C ASP A 104 -5.89 -11.30 7.67
N GLY A 105 -5.54 -12.53 7.28
CA GLY A 105 -6.51 -13.58 7.00
C GLY A 105 -7.30 -13.40 5.70
N VAL A 106 -6.87 -12.49 4.81
CA VAL A 106 -7.56 -12.22 3.54
C VAL A 106 -6.78 -12.79 2.36
N GLU A 107 -7.40 -13.72 1.66
CA GLU A 107 -6.88 -14.30 0.42
C GLU A 107 -7.47 -13.57 -0.79
N ARG A 108 -6.61 -13.25 -1.77
CA ARG A 108 -7.03 -12.54 -2.98
C ARG A 108 -6.47 -13.17 -4.25
N PHE A 109 -7.33 -13.37 -5.23
CA PHE A 109 -6.92 -13.82 -6.56
C PHE A 109 -7.71 -13.13 -7.65
N ARG A 110 -7.10 -12.97 -8.82
CA ARG A 110 -7.72 -12.33 -9.99
C ARG A 110 -8.37 -13.38 -10.88
N LEU A 111 -9.61 -13.14 -11.26
CA LEU A 111 -10.31 -13.93 -12.26
C LEU A 111 -10.71 -13.04 -13.44
N SER A 112 -10.44 -13.52 -14.65
CA SER A 112 -10.80 -12.81 -15.89
C SER A 112 -11.60 -13.74 -16.79
N LEU A 113 -12.83 -13.33 -17.11
CA LEU A 113 -13.72 -14.02 -18.03
C LEU A 113 -13.53 -13.44 -19.44
N PRO A 114 -13.29 -14.28 -20.47
CA PRO A 114 -13.14 -13.79 -21.84
C PRO A 114 -14.45 -13.19 -22.36
N GLU A 115 -14.41 -11.92 -22.74
CA GLU A 115 -15.57 -11.19 -23.30
C GLU A 115 -16.07 -11.80 -24.62
N SER A 116 -15.24 -12.55 -25.33
CA SER A 116 -15.64 -13.29 -26.54
C SER A 116 -16.61 -14.44 -26.27
N ARG A 117 -16.73 -14.89 -25.01
CA ARG A 117 -17.53 -16.05 -24.61
C ARG A 117 -18.64 -15.71 -23.61
N TYR A 118 -18.47 -14.66 -22.82
CA TYR A 118 -19.39 -14.30 -21.75
C TYR A 118 -20.00 -12.92 -22.01
N ASP A 119 -21.33 -12.85 -22.09
CA ASP A 119 -22.06 -11.58 -22.07
C ASP A 119 -22.17 -11.01 -20.64
N SER A 120 -22.63 -9.77 -20.51
CA SER A 120 -22.76 -9.09 -19.21
C SER A 120 -23.62 -9.85 -18.19
N LEU A 121 -24.70 -10.52 -18.62
CA LEU A 121 -25.58 -11.27 -17.71
C LEU A 121 -24.91 -12.57 -17.26
N GLN A 122 -24.18 -13.23 -18.15
CA GLN A 122 -23.41 -14.42 -17.86
C GLN A 122 -22.23 -14.12 -16.92
N ILE A 123 -21.60 -12.96 -17.05
CA ILE A 123 -20.54 -12.48 -16.14
C ILE A 123 -21.11 -12.28 -14.74
N THR A 124 -22.19 -11.50 -14.60
CA THR A 124 -22.82 -11.26 -13.29
C THR A 124 -23.26 -12.58 -12.64
N GLY A 125 -23.99 -13.44 -13.37
CA GLY A 125 -24.43 -14.72 -12.83
C GLY A 125 -23.31 -15.73 -12.57
N PHE A 126 -22.13 -15.55 -13.18
CA PHE A 126 -20.94 -16.33 -12.84
C PHE A 126 -20.41 -15.88 -11.47
N PHE A 127 -20.20 -14.58 -11.27
CA PHE A 127 -19.63 -14.07 -10.02
C PHE A 127 -20.57 -14.26 -8.83
N GLU A 128 -21.89 -14.10 -9.00
CA GLU A 128 -22.88 -14.41 -7.96
C GLU A 128 -22.80 -15.88 -7.49
N ARG A 129 -22.66 -16.82 -8.44
CA ARG A 129 -22.49 -18.25 -8.09
C ARG A 129 -21.16 -18.53 -7.43
N LEU A 130 -20.08 -17.92 -7.92
CA LEU A 130 -18.75 -18.07 -7.34
C LEU A 130 -18.73 -17.61 -5.88
N GLU A 131 -19.29 -16.43 -5.59
CA GLU A 131 -19.37 -15.91 -4.23
C GLU A 131 -20.21 -16.81 -3.32
N SER A 132 -21.34 -17.31 -3.82
CA SER A 132 -22.18 -18.25 -3.07
C SER A 132 -21.47 -19.58 -2.78
N GLU A 133 -20.69 -20.11 -3.73
CA GLU A 133 -19.94 -21.36 -3.56
C GLU A 133 -18.77 -21.18 -2.59
N LEU A 134 -18.07 -20.05 -2.64
CA LEU A 134 -16.97 -19.73 -1.72
C LEU A 134 -17.48 -19.56 -0.28
N THR A 135 -18.57 -18.83 -0.09
CA THR A 135 -19.17 -18.60 1.23
C THR A 135 -19.74 -19.88 1.85
N ALA A 136 -20.02 -20.91 1.03
CA ALA A 136 -20.45 -22.22 1.52
C ALA A 136 -19.30 -23.08 2.09
N LEU A 137 -18.04 -22.69 1.89
CA LEU A 137 -16.88 -23.38 2.43
C LEU A 137 -16.71 -23.03 3.91
N SER A 138 -16.55 -24.05 4.77
CA SER A 138 -16.40 -23.84 6.22
C SER A 138 -15.16 -23.06 6.65
N ALA A 139 -14.19 -22.87 5.75
CA ALA A 139 -12.96 -22.12 6.00
C ALA A 139 -13.06 -20.64 5.59
N VAL A 140 -14.16 -20.23 4.95
CA VAL A 140 -14.41 -18.87 4.47
C VAL A 140 -15.49 -18.24 5.32
N GLU A 141 -15.19 -17.12 5.97
CA GLU A 141 -16.19 -16.38 6.77
C GLU A 141 -17.06 -15.49 5.88
N THR A 142 -16.41 -14.77 4.96
CA THR A 142 -17.05 -13.82 4.04
C THR A 142 -16.31 -13.86 2.72
N ALA A 143 -17.02 -13.76 1.60
CA ALA A 143 -16.40 -13.63 0.29
C ALA A 143 -17.05 -12.49 -0.48
N GLY A 144 -16.28 -11.91 -1.40
CA GLY A 144 -16.83 -10.96 -2.36
C GLY A 144 -15.85 -10.65 -3.47
N VAL A 145 -16.38 -10.22 -4.60
CA VAL A 145 -15.61 -9.80 -5.76
C VAL A 145 -15.65 -8.30 -5.96
N GLY A 146 -14.58 -7.76 -6.54
CA GLY A 146 -14.51 -6.36 -6.90
C GLY A 146 -13.51 -6.03 -8.00
N PHE A 147 -13.80 -4.97 -8.75
CA PHE A 147 -12.89 -4.32 -9.67
C PHE A 147 -12.54 -2.92 -9.16
N GLY A 148 -11.31 -2.49 -9.44
CA GLY A 148 -10.81 -1.22 -8.96
C GLY A 148 -10.36 -1.26 -7.50
N ILE A 149 -10.45 -2.39 -6.80
CA ILE A 149 -10.25 -2.46 -5.36
C ILE A 149 -8.79 -2.21 -4.91
N PRO A 150 -8.51 -1.94 -3.62
CA PRO A 150 -7.14 -1.81 -3.11
C PRO A 150 -6.29 -3.03 -3.45
N LEU A 151 -4.98 -2.82 -3.67
CA LEU A 151 -4.02 -3.84 -4.11
C LEU A 151 -4.35 -4.53 -5.44
N SER A 152 -5.34 -4.04 -6.19
CA SER A 152 -5.57 -4.45 -7.57
C SER A 152 -4.73 -3.61 -8.56
N SER A 153 -4.40 -4.22 -9.70
CA SER A 153 -3.74 -3.55 -10.82
C SER A 153 -4.64 -2.54 -11.58
N GLY A 154 -5.96 -2.57 -11.35
CA GLY A 154 -6.92 -1.72 -12.05
C GLY A 154 -7.35 -0.52 -11.20
N ASN A 155 -7.31 0.69 -11.74
CA ASN A 155 -7.95 1.86 -11.16
C ASN A 155 -8.59 2.67 -12.29
N ILE A 156 -9.86 3.03 -12.14
CA ILE A 156 -10.53 3.93 -13.06
C ILE A 156 -11.03 5.11 -12.25
N ASN A 157 -10.63 6.31 -12.64
CA ASN A 157 -11.18 7.55 -12.13
C ASN A 157 -12.07 8.12 -13.23
N ILE A 158 -13.34 8.34 -12.94
CA ILE A 158 -14.34 8.80 -13.90
C ILE A 158 -14.95 10.10 -13.37
N SER A 159 -15.17 11.06 -14.27
CA SER A 159 -15.88 12.30 -13.95
C SER A 159 -17.29 12.00 -13.47
N PHE A 160 -17.85 12.85 -12.62
CA PHE A 160 -19.22 12.69 -12.17
C PHE A 160 -19.97 14.01 -12.10
N ARG A 161 -21.29 13.91 -12.04
CA ARG A 161 -22.22 15.01 -11.74
C ARG A 161 -23.08 14.66 -10.55
N LEU A 162 -23.33 15.67 -9.73
CA LEU A 162 -24.30 15.59 -8.65
C LEU A 162 -25.53 16.39 -9.06
N LEU A 163 -26.71 15.77 -9.00
CA LEU A 163 -27.94 16.36 -9.55
C LEU A 163 -28.69 17.26 -8.55
N ASP A 164 -28.15 17.42 -7.34
CA ASP A 164 -28.65 18.32 -6.30
C ASP A 164 -28.12 19.76 -6.42
N ARG A 165 -27.23 20.02 -7.40
CA ARG A 165 -26.54 21.29 -7.59
C ARG A 165 -26.46 21.68 -9.07
N PRO A 166 -26.13 22.94 -9.40
CA PRO A 166 -26.00 23.40 -10.79
C PRO A 166 -25.01 22.54 -11.59
N GLU A 167 -25.30 22.38 -12.88
CA GLU A 167 -24.44 21.62 -13.77
C GLU A 167 -23.06 22.30 -13.91
N VAL A 168 -22.01 21.47 -13.81
CA VAL A 168 -20.62 21.89 -13.95
C VAL A 168 -20.16 21.58 -15.38
N PRO A 169 -19.48 22.53 -16.06
CA PRO A 169 -18.88 22.31 -17.38
C PRO A 169 -17.98 21.06 -17.37
N PRO A 170 -17.95 20.25 -18.44
CA PRO A 170 -17.16 19.01 -18.48
C PRO A 170 -15.69 19.15 -18.06
N GLU A 171 -15.06 20.27 -18.40
CA GLU A 171 -13.67 20.61 -18.07
C GLU A 171 -13.40 20.82 -16.56
N ASP A 172 -14.44 21.18 -15.81
CA ASP A 172 -14.36 21.47 -14.37
C ASP A 172 -14.93 20.31 -13.53
N ARG A 173 -15.37 19.22 -14.16
CA ARG A 173 -15.91 18.05 -13.45
C ARG A 173 -14.81 17.33 -12.71
N GLU A 174 -15.04 17.14 -11.41
CA GLU A 174 -14.17 16.30 -10.60
C GLU A 174 -14.36 14.82 -10.94
N ALA A 175 -13.33 14.03 -10.69
CA ALA A 175 -13.36 12.59 -10.89
C ALA A 175 -13.30 11.85 -9.55
N MET A 176 -14.04 10.75 -9.46
CA MET A 176 -13.95 9.81 -8.35
C MET A 176 -13.43 8.47 -8.84
N ALA A 177 -12.76 7.77 -7.94
CA ALA A 177 -12.39 6.39 -8.18
C ALA A 177 -13.64 5.52 -8.23
N VAL A 178 -13.83 4.79 -9.32
CA VAL A 178 -14.95 3.86 -9.47
C VAL A 178 -14.52 2.48 -9.00
N ARG A 179 -15.37 1.88 -8.17
CA ARG A 179 -15.23 0.52 -7.65
C ARG A 179 -16.50 -0.23 -8.03
N ILE A 180 -16.35 -1.34 -8.73
CA ILE A 180 -17.49 -2.21 -9.06
C ILE A 180 -17.39 -3.40 -8.13
N VAL A 181 -18.40 -3.61 -7.28
CA VAL A 181 -18.29 -4.55 -6.17
C VAL A 181 -19.57 -5.36 -5.98
N SER A 182 -19.38 -6.58 -5.50
CA SER A 182 -20.45 -7.45 -5.01
C SER A 182 -20.99 -6.98 -3.67
N PRO A 183 -22.18 -7.46 -3.26
CA PRO A 183 -22.69 -7.25 -1.90
C PRO A 183 -21.73 -7.72 -0.81
N GLY A 184 -21.05 -8.87 -0.98
CA GLY A 184 -20.14 -9.42 0.04
C GLY A 184 -18.78 -8.74 0.11
N TYR A 185 -18.37 -7.98 -0.92
CA TYR A 185 -17.01 -7.42 -0.98
C TYR A 185 -16.66 -6.48 0.16
N LEU A 186 -17.57 -5.58 0.54
CA LEU A 186 -17.26 -4.56 1.54
C LEU A 186 -17.06 -5.18 2.93
N ASP A 187 -17.81 -6.23 3.24
CA ASP A 187 -17.68 -7.03 4.46
C ASP A 187 -16.40 -7.87 4.43
N ALA A 188 -16.13 -8.57 3.31
CA ALA A 188 -14.89 -9.32 3.10
C ALA A 188 -13.63 -8.44 3.10
N ALA A 189 -13.77 -7.17 2.72
CA ALA A 189 -12.70 -6.18 2.82
C ALA A 189 -12.55 -5.61 4.23
N GLY A 190 -13.40 -5.97 5.20
CA GLY A 190 -13.39 -5.47 6.57
C GLY A 190 -13.71 -3.97 6.65
N MET A 191 -14.47 -3.43 5.70
CA MET A 191 -14.84 -2.02 5.69
C MET A 191 -16.01 -1.76 6.65
N SER A 192 -16.07 -0.56 7.22
CA SER A 192 -17.15 -0.16 8.11
C SER A 192 -18.19 0.73 7.42
N LEU A 193 -19.49 0.45 7.64
CA LEU A 193 -20.58 1.34 7.24
C LEU A 193 -20.68 2.51 8.23
N GLN A 194 -20.67 3.73 7.69
CA GLN A 194 -20.75 4.95 8.49
C GLN A 194 -22.18 5.49 8.52
N ARG A 195 -22.87 5.48 7.37
CA ARG A 195 -24.24 5.98 7.22
C ARG A 195 -25.00 5.20 6.13
N GLY A 196 -26.32 5.14 6.24
CA GLY A 196 -27.18 4.53 5.22
C GLY A 196 -27.15 3.00 5.25
N ARG A 197 -26.97 2.37 4.09
CA ARG A 197 -26.91 0.90 3.93
C ARG A 197 -25.81 0.45 2.98
N TRP A 198 -25.43 -0.82 3.09
CA TRP A 198 -24.56 -1.51 2.15
C TRP A 198 -25.22 -1.75 0.79
N ILE A 199 -24.39 -2.09 -0.21
CA ILE A 199 -24.84 -2.75 -1.43
C ILE A 199 -25.40 -4.12 -1.04
N GLY A 200 -26.62 -4.41 -1.45
CA GLY A 200 -27.33 -5.62 -1.08
C GLY A 200 -27.67 -6.51 -2.28
N PRO A 201 -28.12 -7.76 -2.04
CA PRO A 201 -28.48 -8.72 -3.09
C PRO A 201 -29.64 -8.27 -3.99
N THR A 202 -30.40 -7.26 -3.56
CA THR A 202 -31.54 -6.67 -4.28
C THR A 202 -31.16 -5.50 -5.17
N ASP A 203 -29.92 -5.01 -5.11
CA ASP A 203 -29.45 -3.90 -5.94
C ASP A 203 -29.03 -4.42 -7.33
N ARG A 204 -30.01 -4.94 -8.09
CA ARG A 204 -29.79 -5.57 -9.40
C ARG A 204 -30.10 -4.59 -10.53
N ARG A 205 -29.76 -5.00 -11.76
CA ARG A 205 -30.02 -4.22 -12.99
C ARG A 205 -31.51 -3.86 -13.21
N SER A 206 -32.42 -4.69 -12.72
CA SER A 206 -33.87 -4.47 -12.79
C SER A 206 -34.39 -3.42 -11.81
N ASP A 207 -33.58 -3.05 -10.83
CA ASP A 207 -33.96 -2.21 -9.70
C ASP A 207 -33.42 -0.79 -9.88
N ALA A 208 -33.79 0.11 -8.97
CA ALA A 208 -33.30 1.48 -9.00
C ALA A 208 -31.76 1.50 -8.93
N PRO A 209 -31.07 2.25 -9.80
CA PRO A 209 -29.62 2.36 -9.75
C PRO A 209 -29.17 3.00 -8.44
N VAL A 210 -28.22 2.36 -7.77
CA VAL A 210 -27.69 2.86 -6.49
C VAL A 210 -26.17 2.95 -6.53
N ALA A 211 -25.63 3.72 -5.59
CA ALA A 211 -24.21 3.83 -5.33
C ALA A 211 -23.96 4.01 -3.83
N VAL A 212 -22.77 3.59 -3.40
CA VAL A 212 -22.24 3.88 -2.07
C VAL A 212 -21.00 4.74 -2.26
N ILE A 213 -20.76 5.74 -1.42
CA ILE A 213 -19.55 6.56 -1.48
C ILE A 213 -18.68 6.34 -0.25
N ASN A 214 -17.38 6.61 -0.33
CA ASN A 214 -16.56 6.63 0.88
C ASN A 214 -16.68 7.97 1.62
N ARG A 215 -16.21 7.98 2.87
CA ARG A 215 -16.14 9.18 3.71
C ARG A 215 -15.37 10.33 3.04
N ALA A 216 -14.31 10.05 2.28
CA ALA A 216 -13.52 11.09 1.60
C ALA A 216 -14.34 11.81 0.52
N ALA A 217 -15.17 11.09 -0.23
CA ALA A 217 -16.12 11.67 -1.17
C ALA A 217 -17.23 12.45 -0.44
N ALA A 218 -17.74 11.91 0.67
CA ALA A 218 -18.75 12.60 1.48
C ALA A 218 -18.22 13.94 2.03
N ASP A 219 -17.06 13.92 2.68
CA ASP A 219 -16.44 15.10 3.31
C ASP A 219 -16.06 16.16 2.25
N ARG A 220 -15.66 15.74 1.04
CA ARG A 220 -15.26 16.64 -0.05
C ARG A 220 -16.44 17.29 -0.76
N HIS A 221 -17.49 16.52 -1.05
CA HIS A 221 -18.60 16.99 -1.91
C HIS A 221 -19.86 17.37 -1.14
N PHE A 222 -19.93 17.02 0.16
CA PHE A 222 -21.04 17.27 1.07
C PHE A 222 -20.55 17.70 2.47
N PRO A 223 -19.69 18.73 2.59
CA PRO A 223 -19.12 19.13 3.89
C PRO A 223 -20.19 19.53 4.91
N ASP A 224 -21.31 20.10 4.45
CA ASP A 224 -22.41 20.61 5.28
C ASP A 224 -23.78 19.98 4.91
N ALA A 225 -23.78 18.87 4.18
CA ALA A 225 -25.00 18.25 3.65
C ALA A 225 -25.01 16.73 3.87
N ASP A 226 -26.20 16.13 3.89
CA ASP A 226 -26.32 14.67 3.89
C ASP A 226 -26.20 14.16 2.44
N PRO A 227 -25.20 13.31 2.11
CA PRO A 227 -25.07 12.73 0.77
C PRO A 227 -26.17 11.71 0.46
N LEU A 228 -26.85 11.16 1.47
CA LEU A 228 -27.85 10.11 1.25
C LEU A 228 -29.05 10.64 0.46
N GLY A 229 -29.49 9.87 -0.54
CA GLY A 229 -30.61 10.22 -1.42
C GLY A 229 -30.25 11.15 -2.58
N VAL A 230 -29.04 11.73 -2.59
CA VAL A 230 -28.56 12.53 -3.71
C VAL A 230 -28.29 11.62 -4.91
N GLN A 231 -28.68 12.08 -6.10
CA GLN A 231 -28.41 11.36 -7.33
C GLN A 231 -27.07 11.80 -7.93
N ILE A 232 -26.26 10.80 -8.27
CA ILE A 232 -24.98 10.95 -8.94
C ILE A 232 -25.06 10.33 -10.33
N VAL A 233 -24.48 11.00 -11.33
CA VAL A 233 -24.24 10.43 -12.65
C VAL A 233 -22.74 10.25 -12.81
N ILE A 234 -22.32 9.03 -13.17
CA ILE A 234 -20.93 8.71 -13.50
C ILE A 234 -20.78 8.99 -15.00
N ASP A 235 -20.06 10.04 -15.35
CA ASP A 235 -19.93 10.51 -16.73
C ASP A 235 -18.72 9.89 -17.40
N GLY A 236 -18.90 9.17 -18.51
CA GLY A 236 -17.82 9.00 -19.47
C GLY A 236 -17.75 7.63 -20.13
N SER A 237 -16.51 7.22 -20.39
CA SER A 237 -16.12 6.02 -21.12
C SER A 237 -16.08 4.78 -20.23
N TRP A 238 -15.66 3.65 -20.80
CA TRP A 238 -15.53 2.35 -20.11
C TRP A 238 -16.86 1.64 -19.84
N GLY A 239 -17.90 1.89 -20.63
CA GLY A 239 -19.22 1.27 -20.48
C GLY A 239 -20.19 2.08 -19.63
N PHE A 240 -19.75 3.22 -19.08
CA PHE A 240 -20.61 4.18 -18.36
C PHE A 240 -21.32 5.17 -19.29
N GLU A 241 -21.29 4.93 -20.61
CA GLU A 241 -22.02 5.76 -21.56
C GLU A 241 -23.53 5.68 -21.30
N ASP A 242 -24.18 6.83 -21.13
CA ASP A 242 -25.63 6.96 -20.95
C ASP A 242 -26.23 6.18 -19.75
N GLU A 243 -25.47 6.03 -18.66
CA GLU A 243 -26.02 5.40 -17.45
C GLU A 243 -27.09 6.26 -16.75
N PRO A 244 -28.16 5.63 -16.22
CA PRO A 244 -29.15 6.33 -15.42
C PRO A 244 -28.51 6.86 -14.12
N PRO A 245 -29.03 7.98 -13.56
CA PRO A 245 -28.58 8.49 -12.29
C PRO A 245 -28.70 7.44 -11.18
N ARG A 246 -27.64 7.33 -10.36
CA ARG A 246 -27.55 6.41 -9.23
C ARG A 246 -27.86 7.17 -7.95
N THR A 247 -28.69 6.61 -7.09
CA THR A 247 -28.97 7.20 -5.78
C THR A 247 -27.91 6.79 -4.77
N ILE A 248 -27.33 7.74 -4.05
CA ILE A 248 -26.39 7.43 -2.96
C ILE A 248 -27.18 6.84 -1.79
N VAL A 249 -26.92 5.58 -1.45
CA VAL A 249 -27.65 4.85 -0.40
C VAL A 249 -26.82 4.57 0.84
N GLY A 250 -25.51 4.83 0.80
CA GLY A 250 -24.61 4.58 1.92
C GLY A 250 -23.31 5.37 1.85
N VAL A 251 -22.69 5.52 3.02
CA VAL A 251 -21.35 6.05 3.19
C VAL A 251 -20.51 5.04 3.96
N VAL A 252 -19.36 4.67 3.40
CA VAL A 252 -18.43 3.69 4.00
C VAL A 252 -17.11 4.35 4.39
N GLU A 253 -16.32 3.64 5.18
CA GLU A 253 -14.98 4.07 5.52
C GLU A 253 -14.09 4.29 4.29
N SER A 254 -13.14 5.22 4.40
CA SER A 254 -12.22 5.53 3.31
C SER A 254 -11.00 4.64 3.32
N VAL A 255 -10.64 4.11 2.16
CA VAL A 255 -9.45 3.26 2.00
C VAL A 255 -8.24 4.04 1.54
N ARG A 256 -7.11 3.86 2.25
CA ARG A 256 -5.79 4.34 1.81
C ARG A 256 -5.18 3.36 0.80
N ARG A 257 -5.48 3.56 -0.48
CA ARG A 257 -5.00 2.70 -1.57
C ARG A 257 -3.50 2.83 -1.85
N TRP A 258 -2.98 4.06 -1.96
CA TRP A 258 -1.68 4.33 -2.55
C TRP A 258 -0.52 4.35 -1.56
N SER A 259 -0.77 4.91 -0.38
CA SER A 259 0.22 5.01 0.68
C SER A 259 -0.50 5.17 2.02
N PRO A 260 0.02 4.58 3.10
CA PRO A 260 -0.41 4.89 4.46
C PRO A 260 -0.39 6.39 4.79
N THR A 261 0.51 7.16 4.17
CA THR A 261 0.70 8.60 4.44
C THR A 261 -0.10 9.53 3.54
N ARG A 262 -0.78 9.01 2.51
CA ARG A 262 -1.57 9.82 1.57
C ARG A 262 -3.02 9.80 1.99
N ASP A 263 -3.70 10.94 1.89
CA ASP A 263 -5.13 11.01 2.16
C ASP A 263 -5.91 10.06 1.24
N PRO A 264 -6.98 9.42 1.76
CA PRO A 264 -7.81 8.56 0.95
C PRO A 264 -8.42 9.33 -0.23
N GLU A 265 -8.47 8.69 -1.39
CA GLU A 265 -9.10 9.27 -2.58
C GLU A 265 -10.64 9.15 -2.47
N PRO A 266 -11.41 10.16 -2.93
CA PRO A 266 -12.84 10.03 -3.13
C PRO A 266 -13.19 8.84 -4.03
N ALA A 267 -14.09 7.98 -3.57
CA ALA A 267 -14.49 6.77 -4.29
C ALA A 267 -16.00 6.55 -4.29
N VAL A 268 -16.49 6.00 -5.39
CA VAL A 268 -17.86 5.54 -5.58
C VAL A 268 -17.86 4.03 -5.83
N TYR A 269 -18.73 3.32 -5.13
CA TYR A 269 -18.93 1.88 -5.17
C TYR A 269 -20.26 1.61 -5.88
N VAL A 270 -20.18 0.85 -6.97
CA VAL A 270 -21.29 0.50 -7.86
C VAL A 270 -21.55 -0.99 -7.73
N PRO A 271 -22.82 -1.43 -7.58
CA PRO A 271 -23.15 -2.84 -7.58
C PRO A 271 -22.77 -3.51 -8.91
N GLU A 272 -22.02 -4.60 -8.87
CA GLU A 272 -21.65 -5.37 -10.07
C GLU A 272 -22.88 -5.93 -10.82
N ALA A 273 -23.96 -6.17 -10.09
CA ALA A 273 -25.22 -6.62 -10.66
C ALA A 273 -25.91 -5.54 -11.51
N GLN A 274 -25.51 -4.27 -11.34
CA GLN A 274 -25.95 -3.15 -12.16
C GLN A 274 -24.92 -2.79 -13.23
N PHE A 275 -23.64 -3.13 -13.04
CA PHE A 275 -22.55 -2.87 -13.96
C PHE A 275 -21.54 -4.02 -13.99
N ALA A 276 -21.53 -4.81 -15.07
CA ALA A 276 -20.69 -6.01 -15.13
C ALA A 276 -19.24 -5.69 -15.53
N ALA A 277 -18.27 -6.21 -14.77
CA ALA A 277 -16.85 -6.18 -15.12
C ALA A 277 -16.33 -7.58 -15.45
N SER A 278 -15.64 -7.74 -16.59
CA SER A 278 -15.16 -9.04 -17.07
C SER A 278 -13.93 -9.56 -16.31
N SER A 279 -13.17 -8.69 -15.65
CA SER A 279 -12.00 -9.04 -14.86
C SER A 279 -12.10 -8.47 -13.45
N MET A 280 -12.29 -9.33 -12.45
CA MET A 280 -12.48 -8.94 -11.05
C MET A 280 -11.52 -9.69 -10.13
N TYR A 281 -11.26 -9.11 -8.96
CA TYR A 281 -10.52 -9.76 -7.89
C TYR A 281 -11.51 -10.35 -6.90
N VAL A 282 -11.29 -11.61 -6.54
CA VAL A 282 -11.99 -12.29 -5.44
C VAL A 282 -11.26 -11.99 -4.15
N THR A 283 -12.01 -11.71 -3.08
CA THR A 283 -11.54 -11.47 -1.72
C THR A 283 -12.31 -12.41 -0.79
N MET A 284 -11.61 -13.16 0.07
CA MET A 284 -12.18 -14.09 1.04
C MET A 284 -11.31 -14.24 2.28
#